data_AF-A0A9D8GAK6-F1
#
_entry.id   AF-A0A9D8GAK6-F1
#
_cell.length_a   1.000
_cell.length_b   1.000
_cell.length_c   1.000
_cell.angle_alpha   90.00
_cell.angle_beta   90.00
_cell.angle_gamma   90.00
#
_symmetry.space_group_name_H-M   'P 1'
#
loop_
_entity.id
_entity.type
_entity.pdbx_description
1 polymer ?
#
loop_
_entity_poly.entity_id
_entity_poly.type
_entity_poly.pdbx_seq_one_letter_code
_entity_poly.pdbx_strand_id
1 'polypeptide(L)'
;MAQFDNAPKDFMGIQVRVSLNDVQGTKYPYLYCVILAKPGFGLSQWKTQPKMGAGQVTTEYQESGEVELIVVRQTTTRRSGYHTNKAAQARVFEAAVEICRRNLP
;
A
#
# COMPACT_ATOMS: atom_id res chain seq x y z
N MET A 1 -1.90 -12.09 -3.77
CA MET A 1 -2.45 -10.82 -4.29
C MET A 1 -3.92 -10.78 -3.93
N ALA A 2 -4.43 -9.66 -3.44
CA ALA A 2 -5.86 -9.48 -3.18
C ALA A 2 -6.49 -8.78 -4.40
N GLN A 3 -7.60 -9.32 -4.89
CA GLN A 3 -8.33 -8.79 -6.03
C GLN A 3 -9.74 -8.43 -5.61
N PHE A 4 -10.37 -7.56 -6.39
CA PHE A 4 -11.76 -7.14 -6.21
C PHE A 4 -12.58 -7.78 -7.32
N ASP A 5 -13.64 -8.48 -6.95
CA ASP A 5 -14.55 -9.07 -7.92
C ASP A 5 -15.20 -7.96 -8.76
N ASN A 6 -15.33 -8.20 -10.08
CA ASN A 6 -15.88 -7.25 -11.05
C ASN A 6 -15.13 -5.91 -11.14
N ALA A 7 -13.89 -5.84 -10.68
CA ALA A 7 -13.08 -4.64 -10.87
C ALA A 7 -12.76 -4.40 -12.36
N PRO A 8 -12.51 -3.15 -12.77
CA PRO A 8 -12.09 -2.83 -14.13
C PRO A 8 -10.91 -3.69 -14.58
N LYS A 9 -10.90 -4.13 -15.84
CA LYS A 9 -9.89 -5.04 -16.41
C LYS A 9 -8.43 -4.55 -16.24
N ASP A 10 -8.24 -3.24 -16.22
CA ASP A 10 -6.93 -2.62 -16.13
C ASP A 10 -6.49 -2.34 -14.68
N PHE A 11 -7.39 -2.56 -13.71
CA PHE A 11 -7.04 -2.64 -12.30
C PHE A 11 -6.58 -4.05 -11.93
N MET A 12 -5.36 -4.18 -11.41
CA MET A 12 -4.75 -5.49 -11.15
C MET A 12 -5.02 -6.01 -9.73
N GLY A 13 -5.25 -5.09 -8.77
CA GLY A 13 -5.52 -5.42 -7.37
C GLY A 13 -4.49 -4.85 -6.40
N ILE A 14 -4.44 -5.44 -5.21
CA ILE A 14 -3.50 -5.10 -4.13
C ILE A 14 -2.49 -6.25 -3.99
N GLN A 15 -1.22 -5.95 -4.24
CA GLN A 15 -0.13 -6.83 -3.87
C GLN A 15 0.28 -6.56 -2.41
N VAL A 16 0.11 -7.56 -1.54
CA VAL A 16 0.60 -7.51 -0.15
C VAL A 16 1.98 -8.16 -0.10
N ARG A 17 2.96 -7.46 0.46
CA ARG A 17 4.34 -7.96 0.62
C ARG A 17 4.81 -7.82 2.05
N VAL A 18 5.57 -8.81 2.52
CA VAL A 18 6.29 -8.76 3.79
C VAL A 18 7.78 -8.91 3.49
N SER A 19 8.56 -7.87 3.77
CA SER A 19 10.02 -7.89 3.71
C SER A 19 10.60 -8.13 5.11
N LEU A 20 11.80 -8.72 5.18
CA LEU A 20 12.56 -8.82 6.41
C LEU A 20 13.59 -7.70 6.46
N ASN A 21 13.29 -6.65 7.22
CA ASN A 21 14.23 -5.56 7.44
C ASN A 21 15.27 -5.99 8.45
N ASP A 22 16.54 -5.74 8.14
CA ASP A 22 17.63 -5.87 9.11
C ASP A 22 17.79 -4.56 9.88
N VAL A 23 17.64 -4.64 11.20
CA VAL A 23 17.90 -3.52 12.09
C VAL A 23 18.93 -3.99 13.12
N GLN A 24 20.18 -3.58 12.92
CA GLN A 24 21.31 -3.90 13.80
C GLN A 24 21.48 -5.42 14.03
N GLY A 25 21.35 -6.22 12.97
CA GLY A 25 21.49 -7.67 13.01
C GLY A 25 20.22 -8.42 13.41
N THR A 26 19.16 -7.71 13.82
CA THR A 26 17.86 -8.32 14.11
C THR A 26 16.93 -8.16 12.92
N LYS A 27 16.34 -9.28 12.46
CA LYS A 27 15.36 -9.27 11.35
C LYS A 27 13.96 -8.97 11.89
N TYR A 28 13.30 -7.99 11.29
CA TYR A 28 11.93 -7.65 11.60
C TYR A 28 11.03 -7.72 10.36
N PRO A 29 9.83 -8.30 10.48
CA PRO A 29 8.86 -8.27 9.39
C PRO A 29 8.39 -6.82 9.16
N TYR A 30 8.30 -6.46 7.89
CA TYR A 30 7.81 -5.18 7.42
C TYR A 30 6.83 -5.40 6.27
N LEU A 31 5.55 -5.20 6.58
CA LEU A 31 4.47 -5.29 5.61
C LEU A 31 4.27 -3.96 4.91
N TYR A 32 4.15 -4.02 3.59
CA TYR A 32 3.66 -2.94 2.76
C TYR A 32 2.72 -3.51 1.70
N CYS A 33 1.87 -2.64 1.16
CA CYS A 33 0.95 -2.99 0.08
C CYS A 33 1.28 -2.14 -1.15
N VAL A 34 1.00 -2.70 -2.33
CA VAL A 34 1.13 -2.01 -3.60
C VAL A 34 -0.19 -2.16 -4.33
N ILE A 35 -0.89 -1.05 -4.55
CA ILE A 35 -2.05 -1.00 -5.43
C ILE A 35 -1.51 -0.92 -6.86
N LEU A 36 -1.96 -1.80 -7.74
CA LEU A 36 -1.43 -1.94 -9.10
C LEU A 36 -2.52 -1.77 -10.15
N ALA A 37 -2.17 -1.06 -11.21
CA ALA A 37 -2.98 -0.97 -12.42
C ALA A 37 -2.07 -0.85 -13.65
N LYS A 38 -2.65 -1.05 -14.83
CA LYS A 38 -1.93 -0.79 -16.09
C LYS A 38 -1.74 0.71 -16.32
N PRO A 39 -0.76 1.12 -17.14
CA PRO A 39 -0.58 2.51 -17.55
C PRO A 39 -1.85 3.07 -18.20
N GLY A 40 -2.19 4.32 -17.84
CA GLY A 40 -3.39 5.01 -18.29
C GLY A 40 -4.64 4.72 -17.46
N PHE A 41 -4.55 3.91 -16.40
CA PHE A 41 -5.70 3.62 -15.54
C PHE A 41 -6.10 4.83 -14.66
N GLY A 42 -5.13 5.68 -14.29
CA GLY A 42 -5.40 6.94 -13.58
C GLY A 42 -5.25 6.86 -12.06
N LEU A 43 -4.38 5.99 -11.54
CA LEU A 43 -4.08 5.90 -10.11
C LEU A 43 -3.52 7.23 -9.54
N SER A 44 -2.89 8.05 -10.37
CA SER A 44 -2.39 9.37 -9.99
C SER A 44 -3.49 10.32 -9.49
N GLN A 45 -4.75 10.09 -9.89
CA GLN A 45 -5.89 10.91 -9.47
C GLN A 45 -6.62 10.37 -8.24
N TRP A 46 -6.22 9.21 -7.73
CA TRP A 46 -6.90 8.60 -6.59
C TRP A 46 -6.72 9.44 -5.34
N LYS A 47 -7.80 9.52 -4.53
CA LYS A 47 -7.71 10.07 -3.18
C LYS A 47 -6.98 9.06 -2.30
N THR A 48 -5.66 9.24 -2.18
CA THR A 48 -4.76 8.28 -1.53
C THR A 48 -4.63 8.46 -0.04
N GLN A 49 -5.00 9.62 0.52
CA GLN A 49 -4.89 9.87 1.95
C GLN A 49 -5.98 9.07 2.71
N PRO A 50 -5.61 8.01 3.45
CA PRO A 50 -6.60 7.16 4.10
C PRO A 50 -7.14 7.84 5.36
N LYS A 51 -8.42 7.57 5.67
CA LYS A 51 -9.02 7.93 6.96
C LYS A 51 -8.52 6.95 8.02
N MET A 52 -8.51 5.65 7.71
CA MET A 52 -7.89 4.65 8.56
C MET A 52 -6.37 4.82 8.58
N GLY A 53 -5.80 5.00 9.77
CA GLY A 53 -4.35 5.19 9.93
C GLY A 53 -3.85 6.54 9.42
N ALA A 54 -4.71 7.57 9.39
CA ALA A 54 -4.29 8.95 9.06
C ALA A 54 -3.08 9.37 9.91
N GLY A 55 -2.03 9.85 9.25
CA GLY A 55 -0.74 10.20 9.88
C GLY A 55 0.17 9.02 10.24
N GLN A 56 -0.34 7.78 10.17
CA GLN A 56 0.41 6.54 10.46
C GLN A 56 0.71 5.72 9.20
N VAL A 57 0.03 6.01 8.09
CA VAL A 57 0.22 5.39 6.78
C VAL A 57 0.67 6.47 5.80
N THR A 58 1.68 6.13 5.01
CA THR A 58 2.19 6.92 3.89
C THR A 58 1.78 6.23 2.58
N THR A 59 1.36 7.03 1.60
CA THR A 59 0.99 6.58 0.27
C THR A 59 1.82 7.29 -0.78
N GLU A 60 2.45 6.55 -1.68
CA GLU A 60 3.36 7.09 -2.70
C GLU A 60 2.95 6.56 -4.07
N TYR A 61 2.53 7.46 -4.96
CA TYR A 61 2.31 7.12 -6.36
C TYR A 61 3.64 7.02 -7.10
N GLN A 62 3.76 6.02 -7.96
CA GLN A 62 4.84 5.89 -8.92
C GLN A 62 4.30 5.31 -10.22
N GLU A 63 5.04 5.56 -11.29
CA GLU A 63 4.81 4.95 -12.59
C GLU A 63 6.11 4.29 -13.02
N SER A 64 6.05 3.03 -13.42
CA SER A 64 7.23 2.26 -13.83
C SER A 64 6.85 1.44 -15.05
N GLY A 65 7.16 1.99 -16.23
CA GLY A 65 7.11 1.36 -17.56
C GLY A 65 5.82 0.62 -17.90
N GLU A 66 5.61 -0.52 -17.25
CA GLU A 66 4.53 -1.46 -17.47
C GLU A 66 3.38 -1.32 -16.46
N VAL A 67 3.51 -0.51 -15.41
CA VAL A 67 2.48 -0.34 -14.36
C VAL A 67 2.41 1.07 -13.78
N GLU A 68 1.20 1.46 -13.38
CA GLU A 68 0.97 2.50 -12.36
C GLU A 68 0.86 1.82 -11.00
N LEU A 69 1.44 2.43 -9.97
CA LEU A 69 1.40 1.88 -8.63
C LEU A 69 1.22 2.93 -7.54
N ILE A 70 0.56 2.53 -6.46
CA ILE A 70 0.55 3.27 -5.19
C ILE A 70 1.13 2.36 -4.11
N VAL A 71 2.28 2.72 -3.57
CA VAL A 71 2.84 2.07 -2.39
C VAL A 71 2.09 2.58 -1.16
N VAL A 72 1.57 1.67 -0.35
CA VAL A 72 0.92 1.94 0.94
C VAL A 72 1.76 1.29 2.03
N ARG A 73 2.32 2.12 2.92
CA ARG A 73 3.28 1.66 3.92
C ARG A 73 3.12 2.41 5.23
N GLN A 74 3.66 1.85 6.32
CA GLN A 74 3.68 2.56 7.59
C GLN A 74 4.56 3.83 7.46
N THR A 75 4.06 4.95 7.96
CA THR A 75 4.82 6.19 8.13
C THR A 75 5.95 5.95 9.14
N THR A 76 7.17 6.21 8.70
CA THR A 76 8.37 6.08 9.53
C THR A 76 8.72 7.41 10.18
N THR A 77 9.13 7.39 11.44
CA THR A 77 9.72 8.55 12.11
C THR A 77 11.19 8.26 12.43
N ARG A 78 11.94 9.27 12.89
CA ARG A 78 13.34 9.10 13.30
C ARG A 78 13.55 8.01 14.38
N ARG A 79 12.49 7.63 15.11
CA ARG A 79 12.51 6.64 16.19
C ARG A 79 11.68 5.38 15.91
N SER A 80 10.98 5.29 14.77
CA SER A 80 10.03 4.20 14.55
C SER A 80 9.74 3.91 13.07
N GLY A 81 9.19 2.72 12.81
CA GLY A 81 8.70 2.34 11.49
C GLY A 81 9.64 1.53 10.63
N TYR A 82 10.75 1.05 11.19
CA TYR A 82 11.61 0.05 10.55
C TYR A 82 11.03 -1.38 10.61
N HIS A 83 9.93 -1.57 11.34
CA HIS A 83 9.17 -2.83 11.42
C HIS A 83 7.68 -2.54 11.50
N THR A 84 6.85 -3.53 11.13
CA THR A 84 5.40 -3.49 11.36
C THR A 84 4.99 -4.60 12.32
N ASN A 85 4.46 -4.21 13.48
CA ASN A 85 3.77 -5.16 14.36
C ASN A 85 2.40 -5.55 13.78
N LYS A 86 1.71 -6.55 14.36
CA LYS A 86 0.42 -7.04 13.85
C LYS A 86 -0.63 -5.93 13.63
N ALA A 87 -0.72 -4.98 14.56
CA ALA A 87 -1.65 -3.85 14.44
C ALA A 87 -1.27 -2.91 13.29
N ALA A 88 0.02 -2.66 13.07
CA ALA A 88 0.49 -1.88 11.93
C ALA A 88 0.25 -2.59 10.59
N GLN A 89 0.47 -3.91 10.54
CA GLN A 89 0.20 -4.73 9.37
C GLN A 89 -1.27 -4.65 8.95
N ALA A 90 -2.18 -4.81 9.92
CA ALA A 90 -3.62 -4.66 9.69
C ALA A 90 -3.95 -3.25 9.17
N ARG A 91 -3.48 -2.19 9.84
CA ARG A 91 -3.73 -0.81 9.41
C ARG A 91 -3.26 -0.52 7.98
N VAL A 92 -2.07 -1.00 7.58
CA VAL A 92 -1.55 -0.79 6.23
C VAL A 92 -2.41 -1.49 5.18
N PHE A 93 -2.82 -2.74 5.45
CA PHE A 93 -3.69 -3.48 4.54
C PHE A 93 -5.09 -2.86 4.45
N GLU A 94 -5.69 -2.49 5.59
CA GLU A 94 -6.99 -1.83 5.65
C GLU A 94 -6.99 -0.49 4.92
N ALA A 95 -5.92 0.30 5.07
CA ALA A 95 -5.76 1.56 4.32
C ALA A 95 -5.71 1.32 2.80
N ALA A 96 -5.00 0.29 2.32
CA ALA A 96 -4.96 -0.04 0.91
C ALA A 96 -6.35 -0.45 0.38
N VAL A 97 -7.08 -1.28 1.13
CA VAL A 97 -8.46 -1.69 0.79
C VAL A 97 -9.41 -0.48 0.78
N GLU A 98 -9.28 0.42 1.76
CA GLU A 98 -10.06 1.64 1.85
C GLU A 98 -9.86 2.56 0.64
N ILE A 99 -8.60 2.76 0.22
CA ILE A 99 -8.26 3.57 -0.96
C ILE A 99 -8.93 2.97 -2.20
N CYS A 100 -8.81 1.66 -2.42
CA CYS A 100 -9.46 0.99 -3.55
C CYS A 100 -10.99 1.17 -3.51
N ARG A 101 -11.64 0.90 -2.36
CA ARG A 101 -13.11 1.00 -2.23
C ARG A 101 -13.68 2.40 -2.49
N ARG A 102 -12.88 3.46 -2.31
CA ARG A 102 -13.32 4.84 -2.54
C ARG A 102 -13.19 5.31 -3.97
N ASN A 103 -12.31 4.68 -4.74
CA ASN A 103 -11.92 5.15 -6.07
C ASN A 103 -12.32 4.16 -7.17
N LEU A 104 -12.54 2.88 -6.83
CA LEU A 104 -13.17 1.94 -7.74
C LEU A 104 -14.66 2.28 -7.92
N PRO A 105 -15.22 2.08 -9.13
CA PRO A 105 -16.63 2.33 -9.43
C PRO A 105 -17.59 1.39 -8.69
#